data_AF-A0A0Q6U7J5-F1
#
_entry.id   AF-A0A0Q6U7J5-F1
#
_cell.length_a   1.000
_cell.length_b   1.000
_cell.length_c   1.000
_cell.angle_alpha   90.00
_cell.angle_beta   90.00
_cell.angle_gamma   90.00
#
_symmetry.space_group_name_H-M   'P 1'
#
loop_
_entity.id
_entity.type
_entity.pdbx_description
1 polymer ?
#
loop_
_entity_poly.entity_id
_entity_poly.type
_entity_poly.pdbx_seq_one_letter_code
_entity_poly.pdbx_strand_id
1 'polypeptide(L)' 'MSAQVVYVCDDPVKAETARQVLIRQGFPENDISADEIDIFVYDARSYSSGRTDAANSKWIVIGRK' A
#
# COMPACT_ATOMS: atom_id res chain seq x y z
N MET A 1 21.31 4.02 -2.22
CA MET A 1 20.04 4.71 -1.93
C MET A 1 18.95 3.68 -2.14
N SER A 2 18.20 3.32 -1.11
CA SER A 2 17.06 2.39 -1.26
C SER A 2 15.83 3.19 -1.68
N ALA A 3 15.22 2.84 -2.80
CA ALA A 3 13.99 3.44 -3.28
C ALA A 3 12.80 2.61 -2.77
N GLN A 4 11.90 3.26 -2.04
CA GLN A 4 10.66 2.65 -1.59
C GLN A 4 9.48 3.35 -2.27
N VAL A 5 8.61 2.55 -2.90
CA VAL A 5 7.38 3.03 -3.52
C VAL A 5 6.21 2.39 -2.81
N VAL A 6 5.22 3.20 -2.44
CA VAL A 6 4.01 2.77 -1.74
C VAL A 6 2.79 3.18 -2.55
N TYR A 7 1.97 2.20 -2.93
CA TYR A 7 0.65 2.42 -3.52
C TYR A 7 -0.44 2.06 -2.52
N VAL A 8 -1.49 2.87 -2.48
CA VAL A 8 -2.71 2.59 -1.72
C VAL A 8 -3.84 2.41 -2.73
N CYS A 9 -4.48 1.25 -2.71
CA CYS A 9 -5.49 0.83 -3.67
C CYS A 9 -6.83 0.56 -2.96
N ASP A 10 -7.93 0.82 -3.66
CA ASP A 10 -9.28 0.61 -3.10
C ASP A 10 -9.78 -0.84 -3.22
N ASP A 11 -9.12 -1.64 -4.07
CA ASP A 11 -9.58 -2.97 -4.47
C ASP A 11 -8.39 -3.86 -4.85
N PRO A 12 -8.55 -5.20 -4.72
CA PRO A 12 -7.47 -6.15 -4.99
C PRO A 12 -6.98 -6.14 -6.45
N VAL A 13 -7.84 -5.78 -7.41
CA VAL A 13 -7.48 -5.75 -8.84
C VAL A 13 -6.49 -4.62 -9.11
N LYS A 14 -6.71 -3.43 -8.53
CA LYS A 14 -5.76 -2.33 -8.57
C LYS A 14 -4.46 -2.64 -7.84
N ALA A 15 -4.53 -3.36 -6.72
CA ALA A 15 -3.34 -3.79 -5.99
C ALA A 15 -2.45 -4.71 -6.85
N GLU A 16 -3.04 -5.71 -7.51
CA GLU A 16 -2.28 -6.58 -8.41
C GLU A 16 -1.75 -5.81 -9.63
N THR A 17 -2.51 -4.85 -10.15
CA THR A 17 -2.03 -3.95 -11.22
C THR A 17 -0.81 -3.14 -10.76
N ALA A 18 -0.83 -2.59 -9.55
CA ALA A 18 0.29 -1.84 -8.97
C ALA A 18 1.52 -2.74 -8.78
N ARG A 19 1.34 -3.99 -8.33
CA ARG A 19 2.39 -4.99 -8.24
C ARG A 19 3.03 -5.26 -9.61
N GLN A 20 2.23 -5.47 -10.66
CA GLN A 20 2.74 -5.65 -12.02
C GLN A 20 3.51 -4.44 -12.55
N VAL A 21 3.09 -3.22 -12.18
CA VAL A 21 3.82 -1.98 -12.54
C VAL A 21 5.19 -1.92 -11.85
N LEU A 22 5.28 -2.28 -10.57
CA LEU A 22 6.55 -2.33 -9.83
C LEU A 22 7.51 -3.36 -10.45
N ILE A 23 7.01 -4.54 -10.82
CA ILE A 23 7.82 -5.56 -11.52
C ILE A 23 8.39 -4.99 -12.82
N ARG A 24 7.56 -4.31 -13.63
CA ARG A 24 8.01 -3.66 -14.87
C ARG A 24 9.03 -2.54 -14.65
N GLN A 25 9.01 -1.88 -13.50
CA GLN A 25 10.01 -0.88 -13.10
C GLN A 25 11.33 -1.50 -12.57
N GLY A 26 11.41 -2.83 -12.55
CA GLY A 26 12.58 -3.58 -12.12
C GLY A 26 12.69 -3.69 -10.60
N PHE A 27 11.57 -3.68 -9.88
CA PHE A 27 11.53 -4.13 -8.49
C PHE A 27 11.50 -5.67 -8.47
N PRO A 28 12.31 -6.33 -7.63
CA PRO A 28 12.28 -7.77 -7.47
C PRO A 28 10.93 -8.23 -6.89
N GLU A 29 10.34 -9.29 -7.46
CA GLU A 29 9.03 -9.79 -7.02
C GLU A 29 8.97 -10.15 -5.53
N ASN A 30 10.07 -10.67 -4.98
CA ASN A 30 10.19 -11.03 -3.58
C ASN A 30 10.24 -9.81 -2.64
N ASP A 31 10.54 -8.63 -3.19
CA ASP A 31 10.59 -7.36 -2.46
C ASP A 31 9.34 -6.49 -2.72
N ILE A 32 8.27 -7.09 -3.27
CA ILE A 32 6.95 -6.47 -3.42
C ILE A 32 5.96 -7.15 -2.50
N SER A 33 5.41 -6.39 -1.55
CA SER A 33 4.32 -6.83 -0.67
C SER A 33 3.01 -6.19 -1.13
N ALA A 34 1.91 -6.94 -1.13
CA ALA A 34 0.58 -6.48 -1.49
C ALA A 34 -0.42 -7.01 -0.45
N ASP A 35 -0.65 -6.23 0.59
CA ASP A 35 -1.41 -6.64 1.76
C ASP A 35 -2.71 -5.83 1.86
N GLU A 36 -3.81 -6.52 2.18
CA GLU A 36 -5.04 -5.86 2.57
C GLU A 36 -4.92 -5.32 3.99
N ILE A 37 -5.26 -4.04 4.19
CA ILE A 37 -5.35 -3.49 5.53
C ILE A 37 -6.71 -3.88 6.11
N ASP A 38 -6.71 -4.94 6.91
CA ASP A 38 -7.90 -5.38 7.66
C ASP A 38 -8.27 -4.40 8.78
N ILE A 39 -7.26 -3.88 9.50
CA ILE A 39 -7.43 -2.94 10.62
C ILE A 39 -6.38 -1.85 10.54
N PHE A 40 -6.80 -0.61 10.23
CA PHE A 40 -5.94 0.55 10.39
C PHE A 40 -5.94 0.97 11.87
N VAL A 41 -4.90 0.61 12.62
CA VAL A 41 -4.72 1.07 14.01
C VAL A 41 -4.36 2.57 13.99
N TYR A 42 -5.36 3.42 14.24
CA TYR A 42 -5.26 4.88 14.21
C TYR A 42 -4.77 5.42 15.56
N ASP A 43 -3.65 6.16 15.57
CA ASP A 43 -3.25 6.99 16.71
C ASP A 43 -3.90 8.38 16.59
N ALA A 44 -4.95 8.62 17.38
CA ALA A 44 -5.74 9.85 17.34
C ALA A 44 -4.99 11.12 17.77
N ARG A 45 -3.77 11.00 18.34
CA ARG A 45 -2.99 12.17 18.75
C ARG A 45 -2.28 12.85 17.58
N SER A 46 -2.07 12.14 16.48
CA SER A 46 -1.22 12.60 15.37
C SER A 46 -2.00 13.17 14.18
N TYR A 47 -3.31 12.92 14.08
CA TYR A 47 -4.17 13.39 12.98
C TYR A 47 -5.37 14.18 13.53
N SER A 48 -5.41 15.49 13.28
CA SER A 48 -6.49 16.36 13.78
C SER A 48 -7.76 16.36 12.91
N SER A 49 -7.83 15.54 11.85
CA SER A 49 -8.93 15.63 10.87
C SER A 49 -9.26 14.34 10.08
N GLY A 50 -8.74 13.17 10.45
CA GLY A 50 -8.97 11.92 9.72
C GLY A 50 -10.26 11.21 10.13
N ARG A 51 -11.24 11.06 9.22
CA ARG A 51 -12.36 10.14 9.41
C ARG A 51 -11.87 8.70 9.21
N THR A 52 -12.09 7.84 10.21
CA THR A 52 -11.73 6.42 10.25
C THR A 52 -12.28 5.58 9.09
N ASP A 53 -13.34 6.06 8.44
CA ASP A 53 -14.06 5.35 7.39
C ASP A 53 -13.30 5.31 6.05
N ALA A 54 -12.22 6.08 5.90
CA ALA A 54 -11.48 6.22 4.64
C ALA A 54 -10.42 5.13 4.38
N ALA A 55 -10.01 4.37 5.41
CA ALA A 55 -8.88 3.44 5.34
C ALA A 55 -9.25 1.95 5.47
N ASN A 56 -10.48 1.62 5.84
CA ASN A 56 -10.95 0.23 5.88
C ASN A 56 -11.12 -0.31 4.46
N SER A 57 -10.74 -1.58 4.23
CA SER A 57 -10.78 -2.26 2.93
C SER A 57 -9.86 -1.66 1.85
N LYS A 58 -8.75 -1.03 2.25
CA LYS A 58 -7.70 -0.59 1.32
C LYS A 58 -6.59 -1.64 1.23
N TRP A 59 -5.96 -1.72 0.07
CA TRP A 59 -4.80 -2.55 -0.19
C TRP A 59 -3.55 -1.68 -0.25
N ILE A 60 -2.48 -2.07 0.43
CA ILE A 60 -1.18 -1.41 0.31
C ILE A 60 -0.25 -2.29 -0.50
N VAL A 61 0.36 -1.72 -1.52
CA VAL A 61 1.43 -2.35 -2.29
C VAL A 61 2.73 -1.60 -2.05
N ILE A 62 3.74 -2.30 -1.52
CA ILE A 62 5.05 -1.73 -1.21
C ILE A 62 6.09 -2.43 -2.09
N GLY A 63 6.78 -1.67 -2.93
CA GLY A 63 7.98 -2.13 -3.65
C GLY A 63 9.24 -1.54 -3.01
N ARG A 64 10.25 -2.38 -2.76
CA ARG A 64 11.57 -1.98 -2.26
C ARG A 64 12.66 -2.30 -3.28
N LYS A 65 13.56 -1.35 -3.56
CA LYS A 65 14.66 -1.47 -4.52
C LYS A 65 15.93 -0.82 -3.99
#